data_AF-A0A086A6P0-F1
#
_entry.id   AF-A0A086A6P0-F1
#
_cell.length_a   1.000
_cell.length_b   1.000
_cell.length_c   1.000
_cell.angle_alpha   90.00
_cell.angle_beta   90.00
_cell.angle_gamma   90.00
#
_symmetry.space_group_name_H-M   'P 1'
#
loop_
_entity.id
_entity.type
_entity.pdbx_description
1 polymer ?
#
loop_
_entity_poly.entity_id
_entity_poly.type
_entity_poly.pdbx_seq_one_letter_code
_entity_poly.pdbx_strand_id
1 'polypeptide(L)'
;MKINNMKLLFLLLLISTALFGQSNNEIQNQRKLKNYIHLDSIDVYSKDYPTKLIEGSGLFKNKKNKDIGSIGYSTEITKDKNGKIVRVLKSESDHYDEYNKKPQKSVISKITIYFDEFQQPDLAKYISKIFISSSLVTTKTKLFDLKADNEDTYEFRQVKDVLNEIKEK
;
A
#
# COMPACT_ATOMS: atom_id res chain seq x y z
N MET A 1 35.81 -33.35 0.80
CA MET A 1 35.38 -32.42 -0.28
C MET A 1 35.83 -31.01 0.11
N LYS A 2 36.93 -30.51 -0.45
CA LYS A 2 37.42 -29.15 -0.13
C LYS A 2 36.58 -28.15 -0.93
N ILE A 3 35.67 -27.46 -0.25
CA ILE A 3 35.01 -26.29 -0.83
C ILE A 3 36.11 -25.26 -1.07
N ASN A 4 36.35 -24.89 -2.33
CA ASN A 4 37.36 -23.88 -2.67
C ASN A 4 37.03 -22.57 -1.95
N ASN A 5 37.91 -22.14 -1.04
CA ASN A 5 37.75 -20.91 -0.25
C ASN A 5 37.45 -19.68 -1.13
N MET A 6 37.92 -19.63 -2.38
CA MET A 6 37.56 -18.57 -3.35
C MET A 6 36.08 -18.59 -3.78
N LYS A 7 35.48 -19.77 -3.99
CA LYS A 7 34.07 -19.89 -4.39
C LYS A 7 33.14 -19.43 -3.25
N LEU A 8 33.52 -19.71 -2.01
CA LEU A 8 32.80 -19.22 -0.83
C LEU A 8 32.91 -17.69 -0.69
N LEU A 9 34.09 -17.11 -0.95
CA LEU A 9 34.31 -15.67 -0.94
C LEU A 9 33.50 -14.94 -2.02
N PHE A 10 33.45 -15.47 -3.23
CA PHE A 10 32.60 -14.94 -4.31
C PHE A 10 31.11 -15.03 -3.96
N LEU A 11 30.66 -16.14 -3.37
CA LEU A 11 29.28 -16.29 -2.92
C LEU A 11 28.92 -15.28 -1.82
N LEU A 12 29.82 -15.09 -0.84
CA LEU A 12 29.63 -14.10 0.23
C LEU A 12 29.60 -12.66 -0.31
N LEU A 13 30.40 -12.36 -1.34
CA LEU A 13 30.41 -11.05 -1.99
C LEU A 13 29.12 -10.78 -2.77
N LEU A 14 28.54 -11.81 -3.42
CA LEU A 14 27.26 -11.70 -4.12
C LEU A 14 26.09 -11.52 -3.15
N ILE A 15 26.12 -12.20 -2.01
CA ILE A 15 25.09 -12.05 -0.96
C ILE A 15 25.17 -10.65 -0.35
N SER A 16 26.38 -10.11 -0.09
CA SER A 16 26.53 -8.79 0.49
C SER A 16 26.06 -7.69 -0.46
N THR A 17 26.39 -7.74 -1.76
CA THR A 17 25.92 -6.73 -2.73
C THR A 17 24.41 -6.76 -2.91
N ALA A 18 23.77 -7.94 -2.88
CA ALA A 18 22.32 -8.07 -2.91
C ALA A 18 21.65 -7.43 -1.68
N LEU A 19 22.17 -7.70 -0.48
CA LEU A 19 21.66 -7.11 0.77
C LEU A 19 21.86 -5.59 0.82
N PHE A 20 23.02 -5.09 0.36
CA PHE A 20 23.28 -3.66 0.28
C PHE A 20 22.35 -2.95 -0.71
N GLY A 21 22.10 -3.55 -1.88
CA GLY A 21 21.14 -3.01 -2.87
C GLY A 21 19.72 -2.89 -2.31
N GLN A 22 19.25 -3.93 -1.62
CA GLN A 22 17.93 -3.92 -0.99
C GLN A 22 17.83 -2.86 0.12
N SER A 23 18.85 -2.75 0.97
CA SER A 23 18.89 -1.75 2.05
C SER A 23 18.95 -0.30 1.54
N ASN A 24 19.68 -0.05 0.45
CA ASN A 24 19.76 1.28 -0.16
C ASN A 24 18.43 1.74 -0.74
N ASN A 25 17.70 0.84 -1.41
CA ASN A 25 16.38 1.16 -1.94
C ASN A 25 15.39 1.52 -0.82
N GLU A 26 15.41 0.79 0.28
CA GLU A 26 14.55 1.08 1.44
C GLU A 26 14.89 2.45 2.06
N ILE A 27 16.18 2.74 2.25
CA ILE A 27 16.64 4.05 2.77
C ILE A 27 16.25 5.19 1.82
N GLN A 28 16.41 5.00 0.51
CA GLN A 28 16.04 6.00 -0.51
C GLN A 28 14.53 6.26 -0.49
N ASN A 29 13.71 5.22 -0.41
CA ASN A 29 12.25 5.36 -0.33
C ASN A 29 11.82 6.09 0.95
N GLN A 30 12.45 5.80 2.08
CA GLN A 30 12.23 6.52 3.33
C GLN A 30 12.60 8.00 3.22
N ARG A 31 13.72 8.32 2.55
CA ARG A 31 14.10 9.72 2.28
C ARG A 31 13.10 10.42 1.36
N LYS A 32 12.66 9.76 0.28
CA LYS A 32 11.60 10.29 -0.59
C LYS A 32 10.33 10.55 0.20
N LEU A 33 9.89 9.60 1.03
CA LEU A 33 8.67 9.74 1.84
C LEU A 33 8.70 10.98 2.74
N LYS A 34 9.86 11.34 3.32
CA LYS A 34 9.98 12.56 4.14
C LYS A 34 9.57 13.82 3.38
N ASN A 35 9.77 13.87 2.07
CA ASN A 35 9.35 15.01 1.24
C ASN A 35 7.82 15.07 1.06
N TYR A 36 7.12 13.95 1.26
CA TYR A 36 5.68 13.83 1.08
C TYR A 36 4.90 13.69 2.39
N ILE A 37 5.56 13.50 3.53
CA ILE A 37 4.90 13.14 4.80
C ILE A 37 3.87 14.19 5.26
N HIS A 38 4.06 15.45 4.91
CA HIS A 38 3.11 16.53 5.19
C HIS A 38 1.76 16.33 4.47
N LEU A 39 1.74 15.58 3.36
CA LEU A 39 0.51 15.23 2.63
C LEU A 39 -0.31 14.18 3.37
N ASP A 40 0.30 13.37 4.24
CA ASP A 40 -0.45 12.40 5.07
C ASP A 40 -1.31 13.07 6.14
N SER A 41 -0.98 14.32 6.51
CA SER A 41 -1.69 15.12 7.52
C SER A 41 -2.70 16.11 6.94
N ILE A 42 -2.93 16.09 5.62
CA ILE A 42 -3.93 16.97 5.00
C ILE A 42 -5.32 16.56 5.50
N ASP A 43 -6.04 17.51 6.08
CA ASP A 43 -7.46 17.36 6.34
C ASP A 43 -8.23 17.45 5.03
N VAL A 44 -8.63 16.28 4.53
CA VAL A 44 -9.35 16.10 3.27
C VAL A 44 -10.74 16.76 3.26
N TYR A 45 -11.26 17.16 4.42
CA TYR A 45 -12.55 17.85 4.55
C TYR A 45 -12.41 19.38 4.69
N SER A 46 -11.18 19.90 4.70
CA SER A 46 -10.96 21.35 4.72
C SER A 46 -11.22 21.98 3.35
N LYS A 47 -11.75 23.20 3.35
CA LYS A 47 -11.94 24.02 2.13
C LYS A 47 -10.62 24.34 1.42
N ASP A 48 -9.52 24.31 2.16
CA ASP A 48 -8.18 24.61 1.64
C ASP A 48 -7.61 23.48 0.76
N TYR A 49 -8.24 22.31 0.79
CA TYR A 49 -7.77 21.09 0.14
C TYR A 49 -8.92 20.43 -0.63
N PRO A 50 -9.18 20.84 -1.89
CA PRO A 50 -10.26 20.27 -2.68
C PRO A 50 -10.05 18.77 -2.84
N THR A 51 -10.95 17.99 -2.25
CA THR A 51 -10.90 16.53 -2.26
C THR A 51 -12.06 15.96 -3.05
N LYS A 52 -11.76 15.05 -3.98
CA LYS A 52 -12.77 14.18 -4.58
C LYS A 52 -12.81 12.87 -3.78
N LEU A 53 -13.97 12.57 -3.20
CA LEU A 53 -14.23 11.32 -2.50
C LEU A 53 -15.11 10.41 -3.38
N ILE A 54 -14.71 9.15 -3.50
CA ILE A 54 -15.46 8.09 -4.18
C ILE A 54 -15.55 6.92 -3.22
N GLU A 55 -16.76 6.43 -2.93
CA GLU A 55 -16.99 5.35 -1.98
C GLU A 55 -17.80 4.22 -2.61
N GLY A 56 -17.61 3.02 -2.10
CA GLY A 56 -18.39 1.85 -2.49
C GLY A 56 -18.32 0.74 -1.45
N SER A 57 -19.27 -0.19 -1.52
CA SER A 57 -19.34 -1.32 -0.60
C SER A 57 -20.02 -2.54 -1.24
N GLY A 58 -19.84 -3.70 -0.63
CA GLY A 58 -20.44 -4.96 -1.05
C GLY A 58 -20.43 -6.03 0.03
N LEU A 59 -21.16 -7.11 -0.20
CA LEU A 59 -21.25 -8.27 0.69
C LEU A 59 -20.67 -9.52 0.03
N PHE A 60 -19.94 -10.32 0.80
CA PHE A 60 -19.49 -11.64 0.39
C PHE A 60 -20.54 -12.67 0.78
N LYS A 61 -20.93 -13.53 -0.17
CA LYS A 61 -21.88 -14.62 0.09
C LYS A 61 -21.24 -15.96 -0.19
N ASN A 62 -21.57 -16.97 0.62
CA ASN A 62 -21.16 -18.34 0.36
C ASN A 62 -22.04 -19.01 -0.70
N LYS A 63 -21.73 -20.27 -1.06
CA LYS A 63 -22.52 -21.07 -2.02
C LYS A 63 -23.99 -21.28 -1.62
N LYS A 64 -24.32 -21.13 -0.34
CA LYS A 64 -25.69 -21.20 0.20
C LYS A 64 -26.35 -19.81 0.24
N ASN A 65 -25.77 -18.80 -0.42
CA ASN A 65 -26.23 -17.42 -0.46
C ASN A 65 -26.30 -16.72 0.92
N LYS A 66 -25.59 -17.25 1.93
CA LYS A 66 -25.48 -16.62 3.25
C LYS A 66 -24.31 -15.64 3.26
N ASP A 67 -24.53 -14.46 3.83
CA ASP A 67 -23.48 -13.45 4.00
C ASP A 67 -22.39 -13.96 4.93
N ILE A 68 -21.15 -13.92 4.47
CA ILE A 68 -19.94 -14.36 5.20
C ILE A 68 -18.95 -13.22 5.42
N GLY A 69 -19.27 -12.02 4.93
CA GLY A 69 -18.43 -10.85 5.11
C GLY A 69 -18.93 -9.65 4.32
N SER A 70 -18.16 -8.57 4.41
CA SER A 70 -18.38 -7.31 3.71
C SER A 70 -17.07 -6.72 3.23
N ILE A 71 -17.15 -5.84 2.24
CA ILE A 71 -16.05 -5.00 1.82
C ILE A 71 -16.55 -3.57 1.64
N GLY A 72 -15.76 -2.62 2.11
CA GLY A 72 -15.90 -1.20 1.83
C GLY A 72 -14.62 -0.67 1.19
N TYR A 73 -14.74 0.37 0.38
CA TYR A 73 -13.60 1.13 -0.11
C TYR A 73 -13.93 2.62 -0.23
N SER A 74 -12.89 3.44 -0.09
CA SER A 74 -12.95 4.86 -0.38
C SER A 74 -11.68 5.30 -1.11
N THR A 75 -11.84 6.14 -2.12
CA THR A 75 -10.76 6.83 -2.80
C THR A 75 -10.87 8.32 -2.52
N GLU A 76 -9.82 8.89 -1.96
CA GLU A 76 -9.64 10.32 -1.74
C GLU A 76 -8.59 10.81 -2.74
N ILE A 77 -8.91 11.85 -3.51
CA ILE A 77 -7.95 12.55 -4.38
C ILE A 77 -7.88 13.99 -3.90
N THR A 78 -6.74 14.38 -3.34
CA THR A 78 -6.57 15.68 -2.70
C THR A 78 -5.40 16.41 -3.35
N LYS A 79 -5.52 17.74 -3.44
CA LYS A 79 -4.43 18.62 -3.86
C LYS A 79 -4.03 19.52 -2.71
N ASP A 80 -2.73 19.69 -2.49
CA ASP A 80 -2.22 20.67 -1.56
C ASP A 80 -2.29 22.11 -2.13
N LYS A 81 -1.93 23.10 -1.31
CA LYS A 81 -1.89 24.52 -1.69
C LYS A 81 -0.88 24.83 -2.81
N ASN A 82 0.09 23.96 -3.06
CA ASN A 82 1.09 24.08 -4.12
C ASN A 82 0.67 23.31 -5.39
N GLY A 83 -0.53 22.71 -5.41
CA GLY A 83 -1.03 21.91 -6.53
C GLY A 83 -0.54 20.46 -6.54
N LYS A 84 0.18 20.02 -5.52
CA LYS A 84 0.72 18.67 -5.39
C LYS A 84 -0.39 17.68 -5.06
N ILE A 85 -0.45 16.60 -5.83
CA ILE A 85 -1.56 15.64 -5.77
C ILE A 85 -1.17 14.46 -4.86
N VAL A 86 -2.13 14.04 -4.04
CA VAL A 86 -2.10 12.75 -3.35
C VAL A 86 -3.39 11.99 -3.63
N ARG A 87 -3.27 10.71 -3.98
CA ARG A 87 -4.42 9.79 -4.11
C ARG A 87 -4.31 8.71 -3.05
N VAL A 88 -5.36 8.55 -2.26
CA VAL A 88 -5.44 7.59 -1.18
C VAL A 88 -6.59 6.64 -1.47
N LEU A 89 -6.29 5.35 -1.65
CA LEU A 89 -7.29 4.29 -1.67
C LEU A 89 -7.26 3.59 -0.31
N LYS A 90 -8.39 3.58 0.39
CA LYS A 90 -8.61 2.78 1.60
C LYS A 90 -9.59 1.67 1.25
N SER A 91 -9.33 0.47 1.73
CA SER A 91 -10.27 -0.64 1.67
C SER A 91 -10.28 -1.40 2.98
N GLU A 92 -11.46 -1.81 3.41
CA GLU A 92 -11.69 -2.62 4.59
C GLU A 92 -12.53 -3.82 4.19
N SER A 93 -12.09 -5.00 4.61
CA SER A 93 -12.81 -6.25 4.38
C SER A 93 -13.00 -7.00 5.68
N ASP A 94 -14.26 -7.30 6.00
CA ASP A 94 -14.66 -8.04 7.18
C ASP A 94 -15.05 -9.46 6.81
N HIS A 95 -14.58 -10.41 7.62
CA HIS A 95 -14.97 -11.80 7.56
C HIS A 95 -15.74 -12.11 8.83
N TYR A 96 -16.99 -12.54 8.66
CA TYR A 96 -17.90 -12.73 9.77
C TYR A 96 -17.75 -14.10 10.41
N ASP A 97 -17.98 -14.15 11.73
CA ASP A 97 -18.27 -15.39 12.43
C ASP A 97 -19.57 -16.02 11.89
N GLU A 98 -19.58 -17.34 11.76
CA GLU A 98 -20.64 -18.12 11.15
C GLU A 98 -22.00 -17.91 11.84
N TYR A 99 -21.99 -17.64 13.15
CA TYR A 99 -23.21 -17.58 13.95
C TYR A 99 -23.77 -16.17 14.13
N ASN A 100 -22.92 -15.15 14.26
CA ASN A 100 -23.35 -13.85 14.78
C ASN A 100 -23.23 -12.67 13.79
N LYS A 101 -22.79 -12.90 12.54
CA LYS A 101 -22.45 -11.84 11.57
C LYS A 101 -21.52 -10.74 12.14
N LYS A 102 -20.77 -11.07 13.20
CA LYS A 102 -19.79 -10.17 13.81
C LYS A 102 -18.46 -10.34 13.09
N PRO A 103 -17.75 -9.26 12.73
CA PRO A 103 -16.40 -9.36 12.18
C PRO A 103 -15.49 -10.14 13.13
N GLN A 104 -15.03 -11.31 12.70
CA GLN A 104 -14.03 -12.12 13.40
C GLN A 104 -12.63 -11.75 12.93
N LYS A 105 -12.50 -11.39 11.66
CA LYS A 105 -11.26 -10.90 11.05
C LYS A 105 -11.56 -9.72 10.14
N SER A 106 -10.81 -8.64 10.30
CA SER A 106 -10.87 -7.47 9.43
C SER A 106 -9.50 -7.23 8.81
N VAL A 107 -9.45 -6.99 7.50
CA VAL A 107 -8.23 -6.59 6.80
C VAL A 107 -8.46 -5.20 6.25
N ILE A 108 -7.70 -4.25 6.77
CA ILE A 108 -7.71 -2.85 6.33
C ILE A 108 -6.44 -2.62 5.53
N SER A 109 -6.58 -2.14 4.30
CA SER A 109 -5.49 -1.74 3.45
C SER A 109 -5.60 -0.28 3.05
N LYS A 110 -4.46 0.41 2.98
CA LYS A 110 -4.35 1.79 2.51
C LYS A 110 -3.22 1.87 1.50
N ILE A 111 -3.53 2.32 0.31
CA ILE A 111 -2.58 2.65 -0.75
C ILE A 111 -2.56 4.17 -0.89
N THR A 112 -1.38 4.77 -0.84
CA THR A 112 -1.19 6.20 -1.05
C THR A 112 -0.23 6.39 -2.21
N ILE A 113 -0.68 7.05 -3.27
CA ILE A 113 0.12 7.43 -4.43
C ILE A 113 0.45 8.92 -4.30
N TYR A 114 1.74 9.22 -4.26
CA TYR A 114 2.26 10.58 -4.27
C TYR A 114 2.70 10.95 -5.67
N PHE A 115 2.35 12.17 -6.08
CA PHE A 115 2.70 12.70 -7.39
C PHE A 115 3.83 13.74 -7.24
N ASP A 116 4.73 13.76 -8.21
CA ASP A 116 5.78 14.77 -8.30
C ASP A 116 5.25 16.13 -8.77
N GLU A 117 6.15 17.10 -8.92
CA GLU A 117 5.85 18.47 -9.35
C GLU A 117 5.27 18.53 -10.77
N PHE A 118 5.47 17.49 -11.58
CA PHE A 118 4.89 17.35 -12.92
C PHE A 118 3.57 16.56 -12.92
N GLN A 119 3.01 16.31 -11.75
CA GLN A 119 1.79 15.52 -11.56
C GLN A 119 1.91 14.09 -12.10
N GLN A 120 3.11 13.51 -12.06
CA GLN A 120 3.34 12.09 -12.38
C GLN A 120 3.49 11.26 -11.09
N PRO A 121 2.96 10.01 -11.04
CA PRO A 121 3.18 9.13 -9.89
C PRO A 121 4.68 8.91 -9.63
N ASP A 122 5.12 9.18 -8.40
CA ASP A 122 6.55 9.12 -8.02
C ASP A 122 6.82 8.08 -6.93
N LEU A 123 5.97 8.03 -5.90
CA LEU A 123 6.12 7.13 -4.76
C LEU A 123 4.76 6.53 -4.40
N ALA A 124 4.76 5.24 -4.05
CA ALA A 124 3.60 4.60 -3.45
C ALA A 124 3.93 4.09 -2.04
N LYS A 125 2.95 4.24 -1.14
CA LYS A 125 2.97 3.66 0.20
C LYS A 125 1.80 2.69 0.35
N TYR A 126 2.10 1.44 0.63
CA TYR A 126 1.13 0.40 0.96
C TYR A 126 1.18 0.12 2.46
N ILE A 127 0.03 0.17 3.11
CA ILE A 127 -0.15 -0.22 4.51
C ILE A 127 -1.25 -1.26 4.56
N SER A 128 -1.03 -2.36 5.28
CA SER A 128 -2.06 -3.34 5.59
C SER A 128 -2.08 -3.63 7.09
N LYS A 129 -3.26 -3.68 7.67
CA LYS A 129 -3.53 -4.00 9.06
C LYS A 129 -4.51 -5.15 9.12
N ILE A 130 -4.19 -6.16 9.91
CA ILE A 130 -5.07 -7.31 10.16
C ILE A 130 -5.51 -7.26 11.61
N PHE A 131 -6.81 -7.26 11.80
CA PHE A 131 -7.46 -7.36 13.10
C PHE A 131 -8.13 -8.72 13.23
N ILE A 132 -8.02 -9.33 14.42
CA ILE A 132 -8.76 -10.54 14.79
C ILE A 132 -9.49 -10.24 16.09
N SER A 133 -10.81 -10.41 16.11
CA SER A 133 -11.66 -10.04 17.26
C SER A 133 -11.34 -8.62 17.77
N SER A 134 -11.29 -7.67 16.82
CA SER A 134 -10.97 -6.24 17.05
C SER A 134 -9.56 -5.93 17.57
N SER A 135 -8.70 -6.93 17.78
CA SER A 135 -7.31 -6.73 18.20
C SER A 135 -6.38 -6.66 16.99
N LEU A 136 -5.48 -5.66 16.95
CA LEU A 136 -4.48 -5.53 15.89
C LEU A 136 -3.43 -6.63 16.03
N VAL A 137 -3.39 -7.55 15.06
CA VAL A 137 -2.46 -8.70 15.07
C VAL A 137 -1.25 -8.45 14.18
N THR A 138 -1.43 -7.72 13.08
CA THR A 138 -0.34 -7.50 12.12
C THR A 138 -0.47 -6.13 11.48
N THR A 139 0.66 -5.43 11.37
CA THR A 139 0.80 -4.25 10.51
C THR A 139 1.94 -4.49 9.54
N LYS A 140 1.69 -4.26 8.25
CA LYS A 140 2.70 -4.27 7.19
C LYS A 140 2.73 -2.91 6.54
N THR A 141 3.92 -2.35 6.31
CA THR A 141 4.11 -1.13 5.54
C THR A 141 5.19 -1.39 4.50
N LYS A 142 4.92 -1.00 3.26
CA LYS A 142 5.88 -1.05 2.15
C LYS A 142 5.87 0.28 1.39
N LEU A 143 7.04 0.66 0.90
CA LEU A 143 7.23 1.82 0.04
C LEU A 143 7.77 1.35 -1.31
N PHE A 144 7.26 1.92 -2.39
CA PHE A 144 7.65 1.60 -3.75
C PHE A 144 8.01 2.88 -4.49
N ASP A 145 9.21 2.94 -5.05
CA ASP A 145 9.60 3.99 -5.99
C ASP A 145 8.97 3.66 -7.33
N LEU A 146 8.00 4.45 -7.78
CA LEU A 146 7.22 4.13 -8.98
C LEU A 146 8.01 4.35 -10.28
N LYS A 147 9.20 4.97 -10.19
CA LYS A 147 10.13 5.14 -11.32
C LYS A 147 11.19 4.04 -11.38
N ALA A 148 11.30 3.21 -10.35
CA ALA A 148 12.23 2.08 -10.31
C ALA A 148 11.57 0.79 -10.80
N ASP A 149 12.40 -0.19 -11.15
CA ASP A 149 11.92 -1.57 -11.34
C ASP A 149 11.62 -2.18 -9.96
N ASN A 150 10.38 -2.63 -9.77
CA ASN A 150 9.90 -3.17 -8.51
C ASN A 150 9.51 -4.63 -8.71
N GLU A 151 9.94 -5.49 -7.78
CA GLU A 151 9.53 -6.88 -7.76
C GLU A 151 8.00 -7.02 -7.76
N ASP A 152 7.50 -8.00 -8.51
CA ASP A 152 6.07 -8.27 -8.67
C ASP A 152 5.47 -9.00 -7.45
N THR A 153 5.57 -8.33 -6.30
CA THR A 153 5.00 -8.76 -5.03
C THR A 153 3.49 -8.52 -4.99
N TYR A 154 2.78 -9.25 -4.12
CA TYR A 154 1.34 -9.04 -3.92
C TYR A 154 1.01 -7.57 -3.61
N GLU A 155 1.79 -6.90 -2.76
CA GLU A 155 1.55 -5.50 -2.42
C GLU A 155 1.76 -4.57 -3.61
N PHE A 156 2.77 -4.84 -4.45
CA PHE A 156 3.01 -4.01 -5.62
C PHE A 156 1.96 -4.23 -6.71
N ARG A 157 1.39 -5.44 -6.85
CA ARG A 157 0.25 -5.67 -7.76
C ARG A 157 -0.95 -4.81 -7.40
N GLN A 158 -1.29 -4.70 -6.11
CA GLN A 158 -2.36 -3.82 -5.65
C GLN A 158 -2.08 -2.35 -6.00
N VAL A 159 -0.82 -1.91 -5.90
CA VAL A 159 -0.40 -0.58 -6.34
C VAL A 159 -0.54 -0.41 -7.86
N LYS A 160 -0.14 -1.41 -8.66
CA LYS A 160 -0.29 -1.40 -10.12
C LYS A 160 -1.75 -1.26 -10.54
N ASP A 161 -2.66 -1.97 -9.90
CA ASP A 161 -4.10 -1.91 -10.20
C ASP A 161 -4.61 -0.46 -10.04
N VAL A 162 -4.25 0.20 -8.94
CA VAL A 162 -4.57 1.62 -8.72
C VAL A 162 -3.94 2.53 -9.79
N LEU A 163 -2.69 2.26 -10.19
CA LEU A 163 -2.03 3.03 -11.24
C LEU A 163 -2.69 2.87 -12.61
N ASN A 164 -3.19 1.68 -12.93
CA ASN A 164 -3.90 1.43 -14.18
C ASN A 164 -5.24 2.18 -14.20
N GLU A 165 -5.99 2.17 -13.09
CA GLU A 165 -7.22 2.98 -12.97
C GLU A 165 -6.98 4.50 -13.10
N ILE A 166 -5.79 4.99 -12.74
CA ILE A 166 -5.42 6.39 -12.92
C ILE A 166 -5.24 6.71 -14.41
N LYS A 167 -4.64 5.80 -15.20
CA LYS A 167 -4.32 6.02 -16.62
C LYS A 167 -5.55 5.94 -17.53
N GLU A 168 -6.56 5.16 -17.15
CA GLU A 168 -7.78 4.96 -17.94
C GLU A 168 -8.81 6.08 -17.78
N LYS A 169 -8.55 7.09 -16.93
CA LYS A 169 -9.44 8.24 -16.67
C LYS A 169 -8.87 9.51 -17.25
#